data_AF-A0A450TN32-F1
#
_entry.id   AF-A0A450TN32-F1
#
_cell.length_a   1.000
_cell.length_b   1.000
_cell.length_c   1.000
_cell.angle_alpha   90.00
_cell.angle_beta   90.00
_cell.angle_gamma   90.00
#
_symmetry.space_group_name_H-M   'P 1'
#
loop_
_entity.id
_entity.type
_entity.pdbx_description
1 polymer ?
#
loop_
_entity_poly.entity_id
_entity_poly.type
_entity_poly.pdbx_seq_one_letter_code
_entity_poly.pdbx_strand_id
1 'polypeptide(L)'
;RLAGSEEFIESLTHDAFIIQIPALREECKTELEQLLSLFDQRRAMPNDEHILEVDETAYPEKYRPLVRLLHRAVSNEEIRDVMDVEDEILRDFENLERHIDRQDGIIEKQGKTIEEQGKALGEKDKALEEQGKALEELRGQLQRLRAPK
;
A
#
# COMPACT_ATOMS: atom_id res chain seq x y z
N ARG A 1 -14.60 -7.25 -17.83
CA ARG A 1 -13.13 -7.19 -17.83
C ARG A 1 -12.75 -6.35 -16.62
N LEU A 2 -12.37 -7.00 -15.52
CA LEU A 2 -11.84 -6.32 -14.35
C LEU A 2 -10.51 -5.71 -14.77
N ALA A 3 -10.40 -4.39 -14.68
CA ALA A 3 -9.21 -3.65 -15.06
C ALA A 3 -8.28 -3.63 -13.84
N GLY A 4 -7.07 -4.17 -14.01
CA GLY A 4 -6.06 -4.28 -12.96
C GLY A 4 -6.08 -5.68 -12.34
N SER A 5 -5.11 -6.52 -12.72
CA SER A 5 -4.76 -7.66 -11.88
C SER A 5 -4.20 -7.11 -10.58
N GLU A 6 -4.81 -7.43 -9.44
CA GLU A 6 -4.21 -7.13 -8.13
C GLU A 6 -2.99 -8.03 -7.94
N GLU A 7 -1.86 -7.45 -7.53
CA GLU A 7 -0.62 -8.18 -7.23
C GLU A 7 -0.87 -9.30 -6.20
N PHE A 8 -1.81 -9.08 -5.28
CA PHE A 8 -2.31 -10.09 -4.35
C PHE A 8 -2.86 -11.34 -5.07
N ILE A 9 -3.71 -11.16 -6.09
CA ILE A 9 -4.33 -12.26 -6.84
C ILE A 9 -3.29 -13.04 -7.63
N GLU A 10 -2.29 -12.35 -8.19
CA GLU A 10 -1.19 -12.98 -8.94
C GLU A 10 -0.18 -13.68 -8.01
N SER A 11 -0.09 -13.25 -6.75
CA SER A 11 0.80 -13.87 -5.74
C SER A 11 0.27 -15.18 -5.17
N LEU A 12 -0.99 -15.55 -5.45
CA LEU A 12 -1.58 -16.80 -4.97
C LEU A 12 -0.90 -18.00 -5.61
N THR A 13 -0.20 -18.77 -4.78
CA THR A 13 0.60 -19.94 -5.19
C THR A 13 -0.21 -21.22 -5.38
N HIS A 14 -1.53 -21.16 -5.17
CA HIS A 14 -2.44 -22.31 -5.19
C HIS A 14 -3.69 -22.00 -6.00
N ASP A 15 -4.32 -23.05 -6.56
CA ASP A 15 -5.63 -22.95 -7.22
C ASP A 15 -6.68 -22.46 -6.20
N ALA A 16 -7.02 -21.18 -6.27
CA ALA A 16 -7.97 -20.52 -5.38
C ALA A 16 -9.14 -19.91 -6.16
N PHE A 17 -10.33 -19.98 -5.59
CA PHE A 17 -11.52 -19.29 -6.10
C PHE A 17 -11.74 -18.02 -5.30
N ILE A 18 -11.60 -16.87 -5.96
CA ILE A 18 -11.93 -15.57 -5.35
C ILE A 18 -13.38 -15.25 -5.67
N ILE A 19 -14.20 -15.12 -4.62
CA ILE A 19 -15.63 -14.84 -4.74
C ILE A 19 -15.90 -13.49 -4.11
N GLN A 20 -16.38 -12.54 -4.93
CA GLN A 20 -16.85 -11.26 -4.45
C GLN A 20 -18.29 -11.40 -3.96
N ILE A 21 -18.46 -11.60 -2.65
CA ILE A 21 -19.76 -11.75 -2.00
C ILE A 21 -20.71 -10.57 -2.28
N PRO A 22 -20.26 -9.29 -2.29
CA PRO A 22 -21.13 -8.15 -2.64
C PRO A 22 -21.67 -8.16 -4.08
N ALA A 23 -21.08 -8.96 -4.97
CA ALA A 23 -21.50 -9.10 -6.36
C ALA A 23 -22.53 -10.23 -6.56
N LEU A 24 -22.87 -10.98 -5.51
CA LEU A 24 -23.94 -11.96 -5.54
C LEU A 24 -25.28 -11.22 -5.70
N ARG A 25 -26.11 -11.69 -6.62
CA ARG A 25 -27.41 -11.08 -6.90
C ARG A 25 -28.33 -11.23 -5.69
N GLU A 26 -29.11 -10.20 -5.37
CA GLU A 26 -30.05 -10.17 -4.24
C GLU A 26 -31.02 -11.37 -4.24
N GLU A 27 -31.36 -11.86 -5.43
CA GLU A 27 -32.09 -13.10 -5.61
C GLU A 27 -31.10 -14.28 -5.67
N CYS A 28 -30.62 -14.73 -4.50
CA CYS A 28 -29.79 -15.93 -4.37
C CYS A 28 -30.57 -17.18 -4.83
N LYS A 29 -30.58 -17.43 -6.14
CA LYS A 29 -31.42 -18.46 -6.79
C LYS A 29 -30.79 -19.83 -6.79
N THR A 30 -29.46 -19.91 -6.72
CA THR A 30 -28.72 -21.18 -6.73
C THR A 30 -28.32 -21.61 -5.32
N GLU A 31 -28.15 -22.92 -5.09
CA GLU A 31 -27.71 -23.46 -3.80
C GLU A 31 -26.37 -22.85 -3.33
N LEU A 32 -25.47 -22.55 -4.27
CA LEU A 32 -24.18 -21.94 -3.99
C LEU A 32 -24.33 -20.48 -3.56
N GLU A 33 -25.14 -19.69 -4.27
CA GLU A 33 -25.41 -18.30 -3.88
C GLU A 33 -26.09 -18.22 -2.51
N GLN A 34 -27.01 -19.14 -2.21
CA GLN A 34 -27.66 -19.22 -0.90
C GLN A 34 -26.65 -19.50 0.22
N LEU A 35 -25.72 -20.44 0.00
CA LEU A 35 -24.63 -20.70 0.95
C LEU A 35 -23.71 -19.49 1.10
N LEU A 36 -23.32 -18.86 -0.01
CA LEU A 36 -22.42 -17.71 0.00
C LEU A 36 -23.06 -16.47 0.66
N SER A 37 -24.39 -16.33 0.59
CA SER A 37 -25.12 -15.25 1.27
C SER A 37 -24.99 -15.29 2.81
N LEU A 38 -24.61 -16.44 3.39
CA LEU A 38 -24.31 -16.56 4.80
C LEU A 38 -23.12 -15.69 5.22
N PHE A 39 -22.18 -15.49 4.30
CA PHE A 39 -20.94 -14.75 4.52
C PHE A 39 -21.05 -13.29 4.05
N ASP A 40 -22.28 -12.79 3.85
CA ASP A 40 -22.50 -11.41 3.42
C ASP A 40 -22.14 -10.41 4.53
N GLN A 41 -20.98 -9.78 4.36
CA GLN A 41 -20.44 -8.78 5.28
C GLN A 41 -21.33 -7.53 5.42
N ARG A 42 -22.33 -7.32 4.54
CA ARG A 42 -23.33 -6.26 4.72
C ARG A 42 -24.17 -6.43 5.99
N ARG A 43 -24.19 -7.63 6.56
CA ARG A 43 -24.92 -7.97 7.80
C ARG A 43 -24.02 -7.92 9.03
N ALA A 44 -22.80 -7.42 8.91
CA ALA A 44 -21.93 -7.22 10.06
C ALA A 44 -22.57 -6.24 11.05
N MET A 45 -22.38 -6.52 12.34
CA MET A 45 -22.89 -5.68 13.41
C MET A 45 -22.19 -4.31 13.37
N PRO A 46 -22.89 -3.18 13.57
CA PRO A 46 -22.28 -1.85 13.52
C PRO A 46 -21.17 -1.60 14.55
N ASN A 47 -21.16 -2.39 15.63
CA ASN A 47 -20.19 -2.26 16.72
C ASN A 47 -19.07 -3.31 16.63
N ASP A 48 -19.22 -4.33 15.79
CA ASP A 48 -18.30 -5.46 15.69
C ASP A 48 -18.36 -6.04 14.28
N GLU A 49 -17.36 -5.69 13.46
CA GLU A 49 -17.25 -6.10 12.06
C GLU A 49 -17.01 -7.61 11.91
N HIS A 50 -16.62 -8.29 13.00
CA HIS A 50 -16.37 -9.72 13.05
C HIS A 50 -17.63 -10.56 13.22
N ILE A 51 -18.74 -9.95 13.66
CA ILE A 51 -19.99 -10.65 13.96
C ILE A 51 -21.03 -10.33 12.89
N LEU A 52 -21.48 -11.38 12.18
CA LEU A 52 -22.58 -11.28 11.23
C LEU A 52 -23.91 -11.59 11.91
N GLU A 53 -24.91 -10.73 11.73
CA GLU A 53 -26.29 -11.01 12.14
C GLU A 53 -26.96 -11.91 11.10
N VAL A 54 -27.19 -13.17 11.48
CA VAL A 54 -27.79 -14.19 10.62
C VAL A 54 -29.02 -14.78 11.29
N ASP A 55 -30.17 -14.69 10.63
CA ASP A 55 -31.40 -15.35 11.07
C ASP A 55 -31.41 -16.82 10.62
N GLU A 56 -31.27 -17.76 11.58
CA GLU A 56 -31.32 -19.21 11.32
C GLU A 56 -32.61 -19.66 10.60
N THR A 57 -33.72 -18.93 10.81
CA THR A 57 -35.02 -19.29 10.23
C THR A 57 -35.16 -18.90 8.75
N ALA A 58 -34.34 -17.93 8.29
CA ALA A 58 -34.29 -17.50 6.90
C ALA A 58 -33.59 -18.50 5.97
N TYR A 59 -32.89 -19.51 6.53
CA TYR A 59 -32.10 -20.47 5.77
C TYR A 59 -32.70 -21.89 5.76
N PRO A 60 -32.53 -22.65 4.66
CA PRO A 60 -32.90 -24.06 4.59
C PRO A 60 -32.25 -24.90 5.69
N GLU A 61 -32.92 -25.97 6.12
CA GLU A 61 -32.45 -26.83 7.24
C GLU A 61 -31.04 -27.39 7.04
N LYS A 62 -30.67 -27.64 5.78
CA LYS A 62 -29.33 -28.11 5.36
C LYS A 62 -28.20 -27.20 5.84
N TYR A 63 -28.44 -25.89 5.96
CA TYR A 63 -27.42 -24.89 6.31
C TYR A 63 -27.50 -24.44 7.77
N ARG A 64 -28.56 -24.79 8.50
CA ARG A 64 -28.68 -24.47 9.95
C ARG A 64 -27.51 -25.00 10.79
N PRO A 65 -26.95 -26.22 10.55
CA PRO A 65 -25.76 -26.66 11.27
C PRO A 65 -24.55 -25.75 11.08
N LEU A 66 -24.39 -25.15 9.89
CA LEU A 66 -23.30 -24.20 9.60
C LEU A 66 -23.50 -22.89 10.37
N VAL A 67 -24.72 -22.34 10.38
CA VAL A 67 -25.09 -21.16 11.16
C VAL A 67 -24.77 -21.38 12.65
N ARG A 68 -25.13 -22.55 13.18
CA ARG A 68 -24.83 -22.93 14.58
C ARG A 68 -23.33 -23.04 14.86
N LEU A 69 -22.56 -23.57 13.92
CA LEU A 69 -21.10 -23.63 14.05
C LEU A 69 -20.48 -22.23 14.09
N LEU A 70 -20.95 -21.32 13.23
CA LEU A 70 -20.50 -19.92 13.23
C LEU A 70 -20.86 -19.21 14.54
N HIS A 71 -22.10 -19.34 15.03
CA HIS A 71 -22.47 -18.79 16.34
C HIS A 71 -21.65 -19.36 17.49
N ARG A 72 -21.29 -20.65 17.43
CA ARG A 72 -20.44 -21.27 18.44
C ARG A 72 -19.02 -20.70 18.42
N ALA A 73 -18.48 -20.41 17.24
CA ALA A 73 -17.16 -19.79 17.11
C ALA A 73 -17.13 -18.39 17.72
N VAL A 74 -18.14 -17.57 17.41
CA VAL A 74 -18.31 -16.21 17.98
C VAL A 74 -18.49 -16.23 19.51
N SER A 75 -19.05 -17.31 20.06
CA SER A 75 -19.23 -17.47 21.51
C SER A 75 -17.94 -17.82 22.26
N ASN A 76 -16.84 -18.11 21.56
CA ASN A 76 -15.56 -18.43 22.19
C ASN A 76 -14.77 -17.14 22.46
N GLU A 77 -14.47 -16.88 23.73
CA GLU A 77 -13.69 -15.72 24.17
C GLU A 77 -12.27 -15.71 23.61
N GLU A 78 -11.58 -16.86 23.59
CA GLU A 78 -10.23 -16.96 23.03
C GLU A 78 -10.19 -16.59 21.55
N ILE A 79 -11.23 -16.93 20.78
CA ILE A 79 -11.31 -16.59 19.36
C ILE A 79 -11.51 -15.07 19.21
N ARG A 80 -12.36 -14.45 20.02
CA ARG A 80 -12.57 -12.99 19.98
C ARG A 80 -11.32 -12.22 20.37
N ASP A 81 -10.63 -12.65 21.43
CA ASP A 81 -9.38 -12.01 21.85
C ASP A 81 -8.31 -12.08 20.76
N VAL A 82 -8.21 -13.20 20.04
CA VAL A 82 -7.29 -13.33 18.89
C VAL A 82 -7.68 -12.35 17.77
N MET A 83 -8.96 -12.24 17.45
CA MET A 83 -9.45 -11.33 16.41
C MET A 83 -9.18 -9.86 16.74
N ASP A 84 -9.37 -9.46 18.00
CA ASP A 84 -9.05 -8.11 18.47
C ASP A 84 -7.55 -7.78 18.35
N VAL A 85 -6.69 -8.76 18.68
CA VAL A 85 -5.23 -8.63 18.54
C VAL A 85 -4.82 -8.58 17.06
N GLU A 86 -5.45 -9.39 16.20
CA GLU A 86 -5.21 -9.33 14.75
C GLU A 86 -5.54 -7.94 14.19
N ASP A 87 -6.64 -7.33 14.62
CA ASP A 87 -7.01 -5.96 14.22
C ASP A 87 -6.00 -4.91 14.71
N GLU A 88 -5.47 -5.05 15.92
CA GLU A 88 -4.38 -4.20 16.42
C GLU A 88 -3.13 -4.32 15.53
N ILE A 89 -2.72 -5.55 15.22
CA ILE A 89 -1.57 -5.84 14.38
C ILE A 89 -1.77 -5.27 12.97
N LEU A 90 -2.94 -5.47 12.35
CA LEU A 90 -3.24 -4.94 11.02
C LEU A 90 -3.20 -3.41 11.00
N ARG A 91 -3.79 -2.74 12.02
CA ARG A 91 -3.72 -1.28 12.15
C ARG A 91 -2.28 -0.78 12.29
N ASP A 92 -1.44 -1.51 13.01
CA ASP A 92 -0.02 -1.18 13.14
C ASP A 92 0.74 -1.33 11.81
N PHE A 93 0.46 -2.37 11.02
CA PHE A 93 1.02 -2.51 9.68
C PHE A 93 0.62 -1.38 8.75
N GLU A 94 -0.66 -1.01 8.73
CA GLU A 94 -1.12 0.14 7.93
C GLU A 94 -0.46 1.45 8.37
N ASN A 95 -0.27 1.64 9.69
CA ASN A 95 0.45 2.81 10.21
C ASN A 95 1.90 2.83 9.75
N LEU A 96 2.56 1.67 9.75
CA LEU A 96 3.92 1.52 9.28
C LEU A 96 4.04 1.81 7.77
N GLU A 97 3.13 1.27 6.96
CA GLU A 97 3.08 1.55 5.52
C GLU A 97 2.91 3.05 5.25
N ARG A 98 1.94 3.71 5.92
CA ARG A 98 1.78 5.16 5.86
C ARG A 98 3.04 5.93 6.29
N HIS A 99 3.84 5.38 7.19
CA HIS A 99 5.11 5.98 7.61
C HIS A 99 6.17 5.84 6.53
N ILE A 100 6.29 4.67 5.92
CA ILE A 100 7.22 4.37 4.83
C ILE A 100 6.93 5.31 3.64
N ASP A 101 5.68 5.42 3.21
CA ASP A 101 5.29 6.31 2.11
C ASP A 101 5.71 7.77 2.35
N ARG A 102 5.58 8.24 3.59
CA ARG A 102 6.00 9.60 3.97
C ARG A 102 7.53 9.73 3.92
N GLN A 103 8.26 8.73 4.38
CA GLN A 103 9.72 8.73 4.34
C GLN A 103 10.22 8.72 2.89
N ASP A 104 9.65 7.89 2.03
CA ASP A 104 9.99 7.83 0.60
C ASP A 104 9.74 9.18 -0.07
N GLY A 105 8.61 9.83 0.22
CA GLY A 105 8.32 11.18 -0.27
C GLY A 105 9.32 12.25 0.22
N ILE A 106 9.88 12.11 1.43
CA ILE A 106 10.94 12.99 1.94
C ILE A 106 12.27 12.71 1.21
N ILE A 107 12.63 11.44 1.05
CA ILE A 107 13.85 11.00 0.36
C ILE A 107 13.84 11.49 -1.09
N GLU A 108 12.71 11.37 -1.79
CA GLU A 108 12.57 11.86 -3.17
C GLU A 108 12.82 13.37 -3.27
N LYS A 109 12.25 14.17 -2.36
CA LYS A 109 12.46 15.63 -2.32
C LYS A 109 13.90 16.00 -2.00
N GLN A 110 14.54 15.28 -1.08
CA GLN A 110 15.96 15.46 -0.76
C GLN A 110 16.83 15.10 -1.96
N GLY A 111 16.53 14.01 -2.66
CA GLY A 111 17.21 13.60 -3.88
C GLY A 111 17.18 14.69 -4.97
N LYS A 112 16.00 15.28 -5.23
CA LYS A 112 15.86 16.41 -6.17
C LYS A 112 16.69 17.62 -5.75
N THR A 113 16.68 17.96 -4.46
CA THR A 113 17.46 19.08 -3.92
C THR A 113 18.97 18.86 -4.11
N ILE A 114 19.46 17.64 -3.84
CA ILE A 114 20.86 17.26 -4.02
C ILE A 114 21.24 17.33 -5.51
N GLU A 115 20.37 16.88 -6.41
CA GLU A 115 20.62 16.96 -7.85
C GLU A 115 20.75 18.42 -8.33
N GLU A 116 19.86 19.31 -7.87
CA GLU A 116 19.93 20.75 -8.16
C GLU A 116 21.21 21.39 -7.63
N GLN A 117 21.60 21.07 -6.39
CA GLN A 117 22.86 21.53 -5.81
C GLN A 117 24.08 21.02 -6.60
N GLY A 118 24.04 19.77 -7.05
CA GLY A 118 25.09 19.18 -7.90
C GLY A 118 25.24 19.91 -9.24
N LYS A 119 24.13 20.26 -9.90
CA LYS A 119 24.15 21.07 -11.13
C LYS A 119 24.76 22.45 -10.89
N ALA A 120 24.33 23.14 -9.83
CA ALA A 120 24.85 24.46 -9.48
C ALA A 120 26.35 24.44 -9.13
N LEU A 121 26.83 23.40 -8.47
CA LEU A 121 28.26 23.21 -8.22
C LEU A 121 29.04 22.97 -9.51
N GLY A 122 28.54 22.11 -10.41
CA GLY A 122 29.17 21.87 -11.70
C GLY A 122 29.26 23.12 -12.59
N GLU A 123 28.28 24.02 -12.52
CA GLU A 123 28.34 25.33 -13.20
C GLU A 123 29.41 26.25 -12.58
N LYS A 124 29.52 26.28 -11.25
CA LYS A 124 30.56 27.05 -10.55
C LYS A 124 31.96 26.55 -10.87
N ASP A 125 32.17 25.24 -10.95
CA ASP A 125 33.48 24.66 -11.28
C ASP A 125 33.91 25.04 -12.70
N LYS A 126 32.98 25.01 -13.67
CA LYS A 126 33.25 25.49 -15.04
C LYS A 126 33.62 26.98 -15.07
N ALA A 127 32.88 27.81 -14.33
CA ALA A 127 33.18 29.24 -14.25
C ALA A 127 34.56 29.51 -13.61
N LEU A 128 34.95 28.72 -12.59
CA LEU A 128 36.27 28.80 -11.98
C LEU A 128 37.39 28.37 -12.95
N GLU A 129 37.18 27.31 -13.73
CA GLU A 129 38.14 26.91 -14.78
C GLU A 129 38.33 28.00 -15.84
N GLU A 130 37.24 28.63 -16.30
CA GLU A 130 37.30 29.73 -17.27
C GLU A 130 38.05 30.94 -16.70
N GLN A 131 37.77 31.32 -15.45
CA GLN A 131 38.51 32.38 -14.76
C GLN A 131 40.00 32.04 -14.58
N GLY A 132 40.31 30.77 -14.26
CA GLY A 132 41.69 30.28 -14.15
C GLY A 132 42.46 30.43 -15.47
N LYS A 133 41.86 30.02 -16.59
CA LYS A 133 42.44 30.18 -17.94
C LYS A 133 42.66 31.65 -18.29
N ALA A 134 41.67 32.51 -18.04
CA ALA A 134 41.78 33.93 -18.31
C ALA A 134 42.90 34.60 -17.50
N LEU A 135 43.06 34.22 -16.22
CA LEU A 135 44.16 34.70 -15.37
C LEU A 135 45.52 34.25 -15.89
N GLU A 136 45.64 33.00 -16.32
CA GLU A 136 46.88 32.47 -16.86
C GLU A 136 47.30 33.19 -18.15
N GLU A 137 46.33 33.45 -19.03
CA GLU A 137 46.53 34.20 -20.27
C GLU A 137 46.97 35.65 -19.98
N LEU A 138 46.30 36.35 -19.06
CA LEU A 138 46.66 37.69 -18.63
C LEU A 138 48.08 37.74 -18.03
N ARG A 139 48.44 36.72 -17.23
CA ARG A 139 49.77 36.59 -16.64
C ARG A 139 50.85 36.40 -17.71
N GLY A 140 50.56 35.61 -18.75
CA GLY A 140 51.42 35.45 -19.92
C GLY A 140 51.61 36.75 -20.70
N GLN A 141 50.55 37.52 -20.92
CA GLN A 141 50.62 38.84 -21.58
C GLN A 141 51.46 39.84 -20.77
N LEU A 142 51.28 39.88 -19.44
CA LEU A 142 52.08 40.72 -18.55
C LEU A 142 53.57 40.37 -18.59
N GLN A 143 53.92 39.08 -18.62
CA GLN A 143 55.32 38.65 -18.75
C GLN A 143 55.94 39.10 -20.08
N ARG A 144 55.18 39.03 -21.19
CA ARG A 144 55.64 39.51 -22.50
C ARG A 144 55.85 41.03 -22.54
N LEU A 145 55.03 41.80 -21.84
CA LEU A 145 55.18 43.25 -21.72
C LEU A 145 56.34 43.66 -20.79
N ARG A 146 56.73 42.79 -19.85
CA ARG A 146 57.82 43.04 -18.89
C ARG A 146 59.19 42.55 -19.37
N ALA A 147 59.25 41.79 -20.47
CA ALA A 147 60.51 41.41 -21.10
C ALA A 147 61.14 42.66 -21.75
N PRO A 148 62.42 43.00 -21.45
CA PRO A 148 63.07 44.16 -22.04
C PRO A 148 63.30 43.94 -23.54
N LYS A 149 63.18 45.03 -24.32
CA LYS A 149 63.61 45.09 -25.72
C LYS A 149 65.12 44.91 -25.84
#